data_AF-A0A1G2JMP1-F1
#
_entry.id   AF-A0A1G2JMP1-F1
#
_cell.length_a   1.000
_cell.length_b   1.000
_cell.length_c   1.000
_cell.angle_alpha   90.00
_cell.angle_beta   90.00
_cell.angle_gamma   90.00
#
_symmetry.space_group_name_H-M   'P 1'
#
loop_
_entity.id
_entity.type
_entity.pdbx_description
1 polymer ?
#
loop_
_entity_poly.entity_id
_entity_poly.type
_entity_poly.pdbx_seq_one_letter_code
_entity_poly.pdbx_strand_id
1 'polypeptide(L)'
;MKTSKGFTIIELLVVIAIIAVLAAVVLVNVTQYIAKGKDASIKGNMANMVTIAAAWYDSHSSVYTGVDADATFAAGLTAIDGANGTGKAQSVQISTGAPVGGAFCIEAELNDGTNWCVDSTGYKGATADCEAATADCAADA
;
A
#
# COMPACT_ATOMS: atom_id res chain seq x y z
N MET A 1 3.56 21.50 60.09
CA MET A 1 4.70 20.93 59.31
C MET A 1 4.12 20.02 58.26
N LYS A 2 4.36 20.27 56.96
CA LYS A 2 3.86 19.41 55.87
C LYS A 2 4.80 18.20 55.76
N THR A 3 4.28 17.01 56.05
CA THR A 3 4.99 15.75 55.82
C THR A 3 4.95 15.44 54.33
N SER A 4 6.06 15.66 53.64
CA SER A 4 6.24 15.16 52.27
C SER A 4 6.31 13.64 52.33
N LYS A 5 5.26 12.96 51.89
CA LYS A 5 5.30 11.50 51.67
C LYS A 5 6.12 11.25 50.41
N GLY A 6 7.31 10.69 50.57
CA GLY A 6 8.11 10.19 49.45
C GLY A 6 7.60 8.84 48.98
N PHE A 7 7.75 8.56 47.68
CA PHE A 7 7.49 7.25 47.08
C PHE A 7 8.60 6.29 47.50
N THR A 8 8.26 5.04 47.83
CA THR A 8 9.27 4.04 48.19
C THR A 8 9.98 3.50 46.94
N ILE A 9 11.25 3.11 47.08
CA ILE A 9 12.01 2.51 45.98
C ILE A 9 11.34 1.22 45.51
N ILE A 10 10.77 0.42 46.41
CA ILE A 10 10.10 -0.85 46.04
C ILE A 10 8.82 -0.61 45.22
N GLU A 11 8.06 0.44 45.51
CA GLU A 11 6.91 0.81 44.69
C GLU A 11 7.35 1.19 43.28
N LEU A 12 8.46 1.92 43.16
CA LEU A 12 8.98 2.32 41.85
C LEU A 12 9.55 1.13 41.07
N LEU A 13 10.18 0.17 41.76
CA LEU A 13 10.70 -1.06 41.17
C LEU A 13 9.58 -1.99 40.65
N VAL A 14 8.48 -2.13 41.37
CA VAL A 14 7.32 -2.92 40.90
C VAL A 14 6.68 -2.28 39.67
N VAL A 15 6.57 -0.95 39.63
CA VAL A 15 5.95 -0.23 38.50
C VAL A 15 6.77 -0.42 37.22
N ILE A 16 8.09 -0.26 37.27
CA ILE A 16 8.93 -0.49 36.08
C ILE A 16 8.89 -1.95 35.62
N ALA A 17 8.79 -2.90 36.56
CA ALA A 17 8.67 -4.32 36.24
C ALA A 17 7.35 -4.62 35.51
N ILE A 18 6.22 -4.05 35.96
CA ILE A 18 4.93 -4.21 35.29
C ILE A 18 4.94 -3.54 33.91
N ILE A 19 5.46 -2.32 33.79
CA ILE A 19 5.57 -1.61 32.50
C ILE A 19 6.43 -2.41 31.51
N ALA A 20 7.54 -3.01 31.96
CA ALA A 20 8.40 -3.82 31.09
C ALA A 20 7.66 -5.04 30.51
N VAL A 21 6.86 -5.73 31.31
CA VAL A 21 6.05 -6.87 30.85
C VAL A 21 4.97 -6.43 29.87
N LEU A 22 4.24 -5.34 30.18
CA LEU A 22 3.19 -4.83 29.29
C LEU A 22 3.77 -4.33 27.96
N ALA A 23 4.90 -3.63 27.99
CA ALA A 23 5.56 -3.12 26.79
C ALA A 23 6.00 -4.26 25.86
N ALA A 24 6.51 -5.36 26.40
CA ALA A 24 6.91 -6.53 25.61
C ALA A 24 5.74 -7.15 24.84
N VAL A 25 4.56 -7.28 25.46
CA VAL A 25 3.36 -7.84 24.81
C VAL A 25 2.78 -6.89 23.76
N VAL A 26 2.77 -5.58 24.05
CA VAL A 26 2.22 -4.57 23.15
C VAL A 26 3.03 -4.43 21.86
N LEU A 27 4.37 -4.50 21.96
CA LEU A 27 5.26 -4.26 20.81
C LEU A 27 4.97 -5.20 19.62
N VAL A 28 4.76 -6.50 19.88
CA VAL A 28 4.51 -7.49 18.83
C VAL A 28 3.20 -7.23 18.08
N ASN A 29 2.19 -6.70 18.77
CA ASN A 29 0.89 -6.41 18.17
C ASN A 29 0.93 -5.12 17.33
N VAL A 30 1.59 -4.07 17.82
CA VAL A 30 1.61 -2.74 17.18
C VAL A 30 2.28 -2.77 15.80
N THR A 31 3.34 -3.56 15.61
CA THR A 31 4.04 -3.66 14.32
C THR A 31 3.13 -4.19 13.21
N GLN A 32 2.29 -5.18 13.50
CA GLN A 32 1.31 -5.71 12.54
C GLN A 32 0.23 -4.69 12.20
N TYR A 33 -0.24 -3.91 13.17
CA TYR A 33 -1.23 -2.85 12.91
C TYR A 33 -0.66 -1.72 12.03
N ILE A 34 0.61 -1.35 12.24
CA ILE A 34 1.29 -0.36 11.39
C ILE A 34 1.41 -0.89 9.95
N ALA A 35 1.79 -2.16 9.78
CA ALA A 35 1.84 -2.80 8.46
C ALA A 35 0.48 -2.78 7.75
N LYS A 36 -0.60 -3.17 8.42
CA LYS A 36 -1.97 -3.08 7.88
C LYS A 36 -2.40 -1.65 7.53
N GLY A 37 -1.95 -0.66 8.31
CA GLY A 37 -2.18 0.76 8.02
C GLY A 37 -1.47 1.21 6.74
N LYS A 38 -0.24 0.73 6.51
CA LYS A 38 0.49 0.96 5.25
C LYS A 38 -0.19 0.27 4.07
N ASP A 39 -0.67 -0.96 4.24
CA ASP A 39 -1.43 -1.66 3.21
C ASP A 39 -2.71 -0.91 2.82
N ALA A 40 -3.42 -0.34 3.80
CA ALA A 40 -4.58 0.50 3.53
C ALA A 40 -4.20 1.78 2.75
N SER A 41 -3.06 2.39 3.08
CA SER A 41 -2.51 3.53 2.35
C SER A 41 -2.17 3.17 0.90
N ILE A 42 -1.53 2.01 0.67
CA ILE A 42 -1.22 1.50 -0.67
C ILE A 42 -2.50 1.29 -1.47
N LYS A 43 -3.48 0.57 -0.91
CA LYS A 43 -4.79 0.33 -1.55
C LYS A 43 -5.50 1.63 -1.91
N GLY A 44 -5.45 2.62 -1.01
CA GLY A 44 -6.02 3.95 -1.25
C GLY A 44 -5.31 4.70 -2.39
N ASN A 45 -3.98 4.68 -2.40
CA ASN A 45 -3.18 5.30 -3.47
C ASN A 45 -3.46 4.62 -4.82
N MET A 46 -3.45 3.29 -4.89
CA MET A 46 -3.79 2.54 -6.11
C MET A 46 -5.21 2.86 -6.59
N ALA A 47 -6.18 3.00 -5.68
CA ALA A 47 -7.53 3.41 -6.04
C ALA A 47 -7.58 4.82 -6.66
N ASN A 48 -6.75 5.76 -6.18
CA ASN A 48 -6.62 7.10 -6.77
C ASN A 48 -5.94 7.06 -8.14
N MET A 49 -4.97 6.17 -8.33
CA MET A 49 -4.29 6.00 -9.61
C MET A 49 -5.24 5.58 -10.73
N VAL A 50 -6.24 4.75 -10.44
CA VAL A 50 -7.29 4.42 -11.41
C VAL A 50 -8.02 5.68 -11.90
N THR A 51 -8.31 6.62 -11.00
CA THR A 51 -8.95 7.90 -11.35
C THR A 51 -8.03 8.79 -12.19
N ILE A 52 -6.73 8.86 -11.85
CA ILE A 52 -5.73 9.62 -12.61
C ILE A 52 -5.58 9.03 -14.02
N ALA A 53 -5.49 7.71 -14.12
CA ALA A 53 -5.41 7.02 -15.40
C ALA A 53 -6.67 7.24 -16.24
N ALA A 54 -7.86 7.22 -15.63
CA ALA A 54 -9.10 7.52 -16.34
C ALA A 54 -9.10 8.96 -16.91
N ALA A 55 -8.63 9.95 -16.13
CA ALA A 55 -8.50 11.32 -16.63
C ALA A 55 -7.47 11.44 -17.77
N TRP A 56 -6.39 10.66 -17.72
CA TRP A 56 -5.43 10.56 -18.82
C TRP A 56 -6.09 10.00 -20.09
N TYR A 57 -6.82 8.90 -19.96
CA TYR A 57 -7.53 8.24 -21.06
C TYR A 57 -8.47 9.19 -21.81
N ASP A 58 -9.24 9.99 -21.07
CA ASP A 58 -10.16 10.97 -21.64
C ASP A 58 -9.45 12.11 -22.39
N SER A 59 -8.23 12.46 -22.00
CA SER A 59 -7.44 13.53 -22.61
C SER A 59 -6.48 13.05 -23.71
N HIS A 60 -6.22 11.75 -23.81
CA HIS A 60 -5.19 11.17 -24.69
C HIS A 60 -5.76 10.17 -25.69
N SER A 61 -6.85 10.52 -26.39
CA SER A 61 -7.42 9.70 -27.47
C SER A 61 -7.81 8.28 -27.03
N SER A 62 -8.27 8.12 -25.80
CA SER A 62 -8.73 6.83 -25.28
C SER A 62 -7.63 5.76 -25.27
N VAL A 63 -6.40 6.16 -24.90
CA VAL A 63 -5.29 5.26 -24.58
C VAL A 63 -4.59 5.65 -23.29
N TYR A 64 -4.08 4.65 -22.57
CA TYR A 64 -3.27 4.77 -21.35
C TYR A 64 -1.77 4.84 -21.64
N THR A 65 -1.34 4.66 -22.90
CA THR A 65 0.08 4.76 -23.29
C THR A 65 0.68 6.10 -22.83
N GLY A 66 1.77 6.04 -22.07
CA GLY A 66 2.47 7.21 -21.56
C GLY A 66 1.93 7.77 -20.25
N VAL A 67 0.90 7.16 -19.64
CA VAL A 67 0.36 7.59 -18.34
C VAL A 67 1.41 7.50 -17.22
N ASP A 68 2.35 6.58 -17.34
CA ASP A 68 3.49 6.38 -16.43
C ASP A 68 4.47 7.56 -16.42
N ALA A 69 4.50 8.34 -17.52
CA ALA A 69 5.29 9.56 -17.62
C ALA A 69 4.58 10.80 -17.03
N ASP A 70 3.28 10.72 -16.70
CA ASP A 70 2.58 11.80 -16.02
C ASP A 70 3.14 11.99 -14.60
N ALA A 71 3.43 13.24 -14.22
CA ALA A 71 4.05 13.55 -12.94
C ALA A 71 3.17 13.17 -11.74
N THR A 72 1.84 13.25 -11.89
CA THR A 72 0.89 12.91 -10.83
C THR A 72 0.80 11.40 -10.66
N PHE A 73 0.78 10.66 -11.77
CA PHE A 73 0.79 9.21 -11.77
C PHE A 73 2.12 8.66 -11.19
N ALA A 74 3.26 9.18 -11.63
CA ALA A 74 4.58 8.82 -11.13
C ALA A 74 4.76 9.13 -9.62
N ALA A 75 4.20 10.24 -9.14
CA ALA A 75 4.17 10.54 -7.71
C ALA A 75 3.32 9.54 -6.92
N GLY A 76 2.20 9.08 -7.50
CA GLY A 76 1.38 8.00 -6.93
C GLY A 76 2.14 6.68 -6.78
N LEU A 77 2.91 6.29 -7.81
CA LEU A 77 3.80 5.12 -7.76
C LEU A 77 4.83 5.25 -6.64
N THR A 78 5.50 6.39 -6.57
CA THR A 78 6.50 6.69 -5.52
C THR A 78 5.89 6.64 -4.11
N ALA A 79 4.64 7.09 -3.95
CA ALA A 79 3.94 7.04 -2.67
C ALA A 79 3.58 5.60 -2.25
N ILE A 80 3.30 4.72 -3.21
CA ILE A 80 3.10 3.29 -2.95
C ILE A 80 4.42 2.65 -2.51
N ASP A 81 5.52 2.89 -3.24
CA ASP A 81 6.85 2.38 -2.88
C ASP A 81 7.28 2.82 -1.48
N GLY A 82 7.07 4.09 -1.14
CA GLY A 82 7.39 4.63 0.18
C GLY A 82 6.58 3.96 1.31
N ALA A 83 5.34 3.57 1.05
CA ALA A 83 4.50 2.87 2.00
C ALA A 83 4.89 1.38 2.13
N ASN A 84 5.30 0.75 1.04
CA ASN A 84 5.70 -0.65 0.97
C ASN A 84 7.04 -0.97 1.65
N GLY A 85 7.95 0.01 1.69
CA GLY A 85 9.31 -0.19 2.18
C GLY A 85 10.21 -0.82 1.11
N THR A 86 11.52 -0.65 1.27
CA THR A 86 12.52 -1.09 0.29
C THR A 86 12.43 -2.59 -0.02
N GLY A 87 12.23 -2.93 -1.29
CA GLY A 87 12.35 -4.30 -1.82
C GLY A 87 11.06 -5.03 -2.19
N LYS A 88 9.88 -4.42 -1.99
CA LYS A 88 8.59 -4.97 -2.44
C LYS A 88 8.34 -4.65 -3.91
N ALA A 89 7.80 -5.60 -4.68
CA ALA A 89 7.52 -5.40 -6.10
C ALA A 89 6.30 -4.49 -6.31
N GLN A 90 6.43 -3.56 -7.24
CA GLN A 90 5.34 -2.80 -7.86
C GLN A 90 5.53 -2.88 -9.37
N SER A 91 4.44 -3.06 -10.11
CA SER A 91 4.48 -2.98 -11.56
C SER A 91 3.28 -2.23 -12.12
N VAL A 92 3.49 -1.60 -13.27
CA VAL A 92 2.47 -0.96 -14.08
C VAL A 92 2.55 -1.62 -15.44
N GLN A 93 1.43 -2.20 -15.89
CA GLN A 93 1.33 -2.76 -17.24
C GLN A 93 0.31 -1.97 -18.04
N ILE A 94 0.62 -1.78 -19.31
CA ILE A 94 -0.25 -1.14 -20.30
C ILE A 94 -0.46 -2.16 -21.41
N SER A 95 -1.70 -2.32 -21.87
CA SER A 95 -2.05 -3.38 -22.80
C SER A 95 -1.26 -3.24 -24.10
N THR A 96 -0.61 -4.33 -24.51
CA THR A 96 0.11 -4.40 -25.78
C THR A 96 -0.74 -5.08 -26.87
N GLY A 97 -1.85 -5.72 -26.49
CA GLY A 97 -2.91 -6.19 -27.38
C GLY A 97 -3.75 -5.06 -27.97
N ALA A 98 -4.47 -5.31 -29.07
CA ALA A 98 -5.30 -4.30 -29.73
C ALA A 98 -6.64 -4.08 -28.98
N PRO A 99 -7.08 -2.82 -28.76
CA PRO A 99 -6.36 -1.58 -29.06
C PRO A 99 -5.17 -1.39 -28.10
N VAL A 100 -4.00 -1.10 -28.66
CA VAL A 100 -2.76 -0.91 -27.88
C VAL A 100 -2.94 0.29 -26.96
N GLY A 101 -2.63 0.10 -25.68
CA GLY A 101 -2.89 1.10 -24.65
C GLY A 101 -4.36 1.25 -24.27
N GLY A 102 -5.24 0.36 -24.71
CA GLY A 102 -6.67 0.40 -24.36
C GLY A 102 -6.97 -0.01 -22.92
N ALA A 103 -6.05 -0.71 -22.25
CA ALA A 103 -6.17 -1.11 -20.86
C ALA A 103 -4.87 -0.87 -20.08
N PHE A 104 -4.99 -0.79 -18.76
CA PHE A 104 -3.85 -0.75 -17.84
C PHE A 104 -4.17 -1.55 -16.59
N CYS A 105 -3.15 -2.11 -15.96
CA CYS A 105 -3.22 -2.59 -14.59
C CYS A 105 -1.99 -2.16 -13.79
N ILE A 106 -2.18 -2.07 -12.47
CA ILE A 106 -1.15 -1.74 -11.50
C ILE A 106 -1.22 -2.80 -10.43
N GLU A 107 -0.09 -3.40 -10.11
CA GLU A 107 0.05 -4.33 -9.00
C GLU A 107 1.06 -3.82 -7.98
N ALA A 108 0.83 -4.17 -6.72
CA ALA A 108 1.78 -3.95 -5.64
C ALA A 108 1.71 -5.11 -4.63
N GLU A 109 2.88 -5.62 -4.23
CA GLU A 109 2.98 -6.56 -3.13
C GLU A 109 2.74 -5.82 -1.80
N LEU A 110 1.82 -6.32 -0.97
CA LEU A 110 1.50 -5.77 0.35
C LEU A 110 2.49 -6.24 1.42
N ASN A 111 2.41 -5.63 2.61
CA ASN A 111 3.27 -5.99 3.74
C ASN A 111 2.98 -7.40 4.29
N ASP A 112 1.80 -7.96 4.03
CA ASP A 112 1.42 -9.33 4.37
C ASP A 112 1.89 -10.38 3.34
N GLY A 113 2.52 -9.94 2.24
CA GLY A 113 3.04 -10.80 1.17
C GLY A 113 2.02 -11.16 0.09
N THR A 114 0.81 -10.59 0.14
CA THR A 114 -0.20 -10.75 -0.92
C THR A 114 -0.07 -9.65 -1.97
N ASN A 115 -0.42 -9.93 -3.22
CA ASN A 115 -0.48 -8.91 -4.27
C ASN A 115 -1.86 -8.25 -4.30
N TRP A 116 -1.86 -6.92 -4.42
CA TRP A 116 -3.05 -6.13 -4.68
C TRP A 116 -2.98 -5.56 -6.08
N CYS A 117 -4.07 -5.70 -6.84
CA CYS A 117 -4.15 -5.25 -8.22
C CYS A 117 -5.34 -4.31 -8.42
N VAL A 118 -5.14 -3.31 -9.28
CA VAL A 118 -6.18 -2.45 -9.82
C VAL A 118 -6.04 -2.33 -11.34
N ASP A 119 -7.16 -2.24 -12.06
CA ASP A 119 -7.15 -2.14 -13.53
C ASP A 119 -8.11 -1.09 -14.11
N SER A 120 -8.05 -0.91 -15.42
CA SER A 120 -8.93 -0.04 -16.20
C SER A 120 -10.41 -0.45 -16.21
N THR A 121 -10.73 -1.70 -15.86
CA THR A 121 -12.13 -2.15 -15.75
C THR A 121 -12.77 -1.72 -14.44
N GLY A 122 -11.96 -1.25 -13.49
CA GLY A 122 -12.38 -0.87 -12.15
C GLY A 122 -12.23 -1.99 -11.12
N TYR A 123 -11.55 -3.09 -11.46
CA TYR A 123 -11.19 -4.11 -10.49
C TYR A 123 -10.29 -3.52 -9.41
N LYS A 124 -10.52 -3.92 -8.15
CA LYS A 124 -9.71 -3.55 -6.99
C LYS A 124 -9.73 -4.71 -6.01
N GLY A 125 -8.70 -5.54 -6.05
CA GLY A 125 -8.72 -6.80 -5.30
C GLY A 125 -7.35 -7.44 -5.15
N ALA A 126 -7.29 -8.44 -4.27
CA ALA A 126 -6.14 -9.33 -4.20
C ALA A 126 -6.21 -10.29 -5.39
N THR A 127 -5.12 -10.43 -6.14
CA THR A 127 -5.00 -11.37 -7.26
C THR A 127 -3.57 -11.88 -7.36
N ALA A 128 -3.29 -12.82 -8.27
CA ALA A 128 -1.95 -13.34 -8.49
C ALA A 128 -1.04 -12.25 -9.05
N ASP A 129 -1.31 -11.72 -10.24
CA ASP A 129 -0.51 -10.68 -10.89
C ASP A 129 -1.36 -9.87 -11.90
N CYS A 130 -0.77 -8.80 -12.42
CA CYS A 130 -1.26 -7.95 -13.50
C CYS A 130 -0.82 -8.56 -14.84
N GLU A 131 -1.78 -9.03 -15.66
CA GLU A 131 -1.47 -9.81 -16.87
C GLU A 131 -0.88 -8.91 -17.96
N ALA A 132 0.37 -9.17 -18.37
CA ALA A 132 1.13 -8.26 -19.25
C ALA A 132 0.54 -8.06 -20.66
N ALA A 133 -0.23 -9.03 -21.18
CA ALA A 133 -0.78 -8.97 -22.53
C ALA A 133 -2.07 -8.13 -22.59
N THR A 134 -2.96 -8.36 -21.64
CA THR A 134 -4.31 -7.78 -21.51
C THR A 134 -4.34 -6.53 -20.63
N ALA A 135 -3.34 -6.38 -19.75
CA ALA A 135 -3.27 -5.38 -18.71
C ALA A 135 -4.54 -5.32 -17.86
N ASP A 136 -5.01 -6.48 -17.42
CA ASP A 136 -6.11 -6.65 -16.47
C ASP A 136 -5.65 -7.42 -15.22
N CYS A 137 -6.42 -7.25 -14.14
CA CYS A 137 -6.20 -7.97 -12.90
C CYS A 137 -6.87 -9.35 -12.95
N ALA A 138 -6.33 -10.25 -13.77
CA ALA A 138 -6.79 -11.63 -13.81
C ALA A 138 -6.40 -12.35 -12.51
N ALA A 139 -7.34 -13.12 -11.93
CA ALA A 139 -6.99 -14.21 -11.04
C ALA A 139 -6.61 -15.38 -11.93
N ASP A 140 -5.40 -15.92 -11.76
CA ASP A 140 -4.99 -17.18 -12.38
C ASP A 140 -6.18 -18.16 -12.38
N ALA A 141 -6.62 -18.55 -13.58
CA ALA A 141 -7.65 -19.56 -13.77
C ALA A 141 -7.16 -20.95 -13.35
#